data_AF-A0A3B1B7Y9-F1
#
_entry.id   AF-A0A3B1B7Y9-F1
#
_cell.length_a   1.000
_cell.length_b   1.000
_cell.length_c   1.000
_cell.angle_alpha   90.00
_cell.angle_beta   90.00
_cell.angle_gamma   90.00
#
_symmetry.space_group_name_H-M   'P 1'
#
loop_
_entity.id
_entity.type
_entity.pdbx_description
1 polymer ?
#
loop_
_entity_poly.entity_id
_entity_poly.type
_entity_poly.pdbx_seq_one_letter_code
_entity_poly.pdbx_strand_id
1 'polypeptide(L)'
;QVAVLSVSPVVSASLINNALRGKTGEIIPLAQAQADFERNYLVRILQMTEGNVTQAARLARRNRTEFYKVLNRHQLEPWIFRHN
;
A
#
# COMPACT_ATOMS: atom_id res chain seq x y z
N GLN A 1 40.11 -2.93 -23.64
CA GLN A 1 39.10 -2.05 -24.26
C GLN A 1 37.74 -2.73 -24.22
N VAL A 2 36.67 -1.91 -24.25
CA VAL A 2 35.27 -2.16 -24.64
C VAL A 2 34.27 -2.62 -23.55
N ALA A 3 33.26 -1.76 -23.36
CA ALA A 3 32.03 -1.88 -22.56
C ALA A 3 30.90 -2.51 -23.43
N VAL A 4 29.75 -3.01 -22.95
CA VAL A 4 28.55 -2.37 -22.35
C VAL A 4 27.49 -3.49 -22.24
N LEU A 5 26.50 -3.40 -21.31
CA LEU A 5 25.05 -3.67 -21.54
C LEU A 5 24.27 -3.66 -20.22
N SER A 6 23.86 -2.48 -19.77
CA SER A 6 22.73 -2.30 -18.85
C SER A 6 21.89 -1.16 -19.40
N VAL A 7 20.63 -1.46 -19.74
CA VAL A 7 19.72 -0.58 -20.51
C VAL A 7 18.93 0.38 -19.62
N SER A 8 19.29 0.52 -18.35
CA SER A 8 18.60 1.47 -17.47
C SER A 8 19.29 2.82 -17.48
N PRO A 9 18.56 3.93 -17.69
CA PRO A 9 19.12 5.27 -17.51
C PRO A 9 19.64 5.37 -16.07
N VAL A 10 20.91 5.76 -15.92
CA VAL A 10 21.54 5.99 -14.63
C VAL A 10 20.70 7.02 -13.87
N VAL A 11 19.93 6.57 -12.88
CA VAL A 11 19.05 7.44 -12.10
C VAL A 11 19.93 8.35 -11.26
N SER A 12 19.95 9.64 -11.58
CA SER A 12 20.80 10.62 -10.89
C SER A 12 20.39 10.71 -9.41
N ALA A 13 21.37 10.86 -8.52
CA ALA A 13 21.11 11.08 -7.09
C ALA A 13 20.18 12.28 -6.85
N SER A 14 20.19 13.29 -7.72
CA SER A 14 19.25 14.41 -7.69
C SER A 14 17.80 14.00 -7.94
N LEU A 15 17.54 13.05 -8.85
CA LEU A 15 16.19 12.52 -9.11
C LEU A 15 15.70 11.66 -7.95
N ILE A 16 16.58 10.84 -7.38
CA ILE A 16 16.30 10.07 -6.15
C ILE A 16 16.00 11.03 -5.01
N ASN A 17 16.85 12.02 -4.77
CA ASN A 17 16.64 13.03 -3.73
C ASN A 17 15.35 13.83 -3.97
N ASN A 18 14.96 14.13 -5.20
CA ASN A 18 13.71 14.85 -5.48
C ASN A 18 12.48 13.96 -5.29
N ALA A 19 12.55 12.68 -5.70
CA ALA A 19 11.51 11.70 -5.43
C ALA A 19 11.37 11.38 -3.93
N LEU A 20 12.46 11.45 -3.17
CA LEU A 20 12.50 11.32 -1.72
C LEU A 20 12.14 12.62 -0.99
N ARG A 21 12.29 13.80 -1.61
CA ARG A 21 11.88 15.11 -1.03
C ARG A 21 10.37 15.20 -0.83
N GLY A 22 9.56 14.46 -1.59
CA GLY A 22 8.13 14.29 -1.29
C GLY A 22 7.84 13.41 -0.05
N LYS A 23 8.88 12.77 0.52
CA LYS A 23 8.84 11.96 1.74
C LYS A 23 9.75 12.51 2.84
N THR A 24 10.07 13.82 2.83
CA THR A 24 10.48 14.50 4.06
C THR A 24 9.23 14.82 4.86
N GLY A 25 8.46 13.78 5.19
CA GLY A 25 7.33 13.91 6.09
C GLY A 25 7.89 14.18 7.47
N GLU A 26 7.34 15.19 8.15
CA GLU A 26 7.50 15.31 9.59
C GLU A 26 7.35 13.94 10.24
N ILE A 27 8.12 13.67 11.30
CA ILE A 27 8.04 12.39 12.01
C ILE A 27 6.65 12.33 12.65
N ILE A 28 5.73 11.69 11.95
CA ILE A 28 4.39 11.42 12.46
C ILE A 28 4.48 10.42 13.62
N PRO A 29 3.61 10.52 14.63
CA PRO A 29 3.57 9.56 15.71
C PRO A 29 3.42 8.12 15.18
N LEU A 30 4.05 7.16 15.86
CA LEU A 30 4.01 5.73 15.46
C LEU A 30 2.58 5.23 15.22
N ALA A 31 1.64 5.65 16.07
CA ALA A 31 0.24 5.27 15.95
C ALA A 31 -0.39 5.74 14.62
N GLN A 32 -0.03 6.94 14.15
CA GLN A 32 -0.53 7.50 12.90
C GLN A 32 0.12 6.79 11.70
N ALA A 33 1.43 6.56 11.75
CA ALA A 33 2.14 5.78 10.72
C ALA A 33 1.56 4.36 10.56
N GLN A 34 1.25 3.70 11.68
CA GLN A 34 0.62 2.38 11.66
C GLN A 34 -0.79 2.43 11.07
N ALA A 35 -1.59 3.44 11.43
CA ALA A 35 -2.93 3.60 10.88
C ALA A 35 -2.91 3.82 9.36
N ASP A 36 -2.03 4.70 8.88
CA ASP A 36 -1.87 4.96 7.45
C ASP A 36 -1.38 3.72 6.70
N PHE A 37 -0.41 3.00 7.26
CA PHE A 37 0.06 1.75 6.69
C PHE A 37 -1.06 0.70 6.62
N GLU A 38 -1.79 0.51 7.71
CA GLU A 38 -2.88 -0.48 7.79
C GLU A 38 -4.00 -0.14 6.79
N ARG A 39 -4.40 1.13 6.70
CA ARG A 39 -5.37 1.60 5.71
C ARG A 39 -4.90 1.32 4.28
N ASN A 40 -3.67 1.69 3.94
CA ASN A 40 -3.11 1.47 2.60
C ASN A 40 -2.99 -0.01 2.25
N TYR A 41 -2.64 -0.85 3.23
CA TYR A 41 -2.58 -2.30 3.07
C TYR A 41 -3.97 -2.89 2.74
N LEU A 42 -5.00 -2.50 3.50
CA LEU A 42 -6.37 -2.95 3.27
C LEU A 42 -6.90 -2.53 1.90
N VAL A 43 -6.68 -1.27 1.52
CA VAL A 43 -7.04 -0.75 0.19
C VAL A 43 -6.40 -1.59 -0.92
N ARG A 44 -5.10 -1.87 -0.81
CA ARG A 44 -4.37 -2.64 -1.83
C ARG A 44 -4.91 -4.06 -1.96
N ILE A 45 -5.21 -4.73 -0.85
CA ILE A 45 -5.79 -6.07 -0.87
C ILE A 45 -7.21 -6.05 -1.44
N LEU A 46 -8.04 -5.08 -1.06
CA LEU A 46 -9.40 -4.95 -1.59
C LEU A 46 -9.37 -4.68 -3.10
N GLN A 47 -8.44 -3.87 -3.60
CA GLN A 47 -8.23 -3.66 -5.03
C GLN A 47 -7.83 -4.95 -5.74
N MET A 48 -6.87 -5.70 -5.19
CA MET A 48 -6.43 -6.99 -5.76
C MET A 48 -7.51 -8.07 -5.78
N THR A 49 -8.51 -7.94 -4.91
CA THR A 49 -9.59 -8.92 -4.77
C THR A 49 -10.92 -8.40 -5.30
N GLU A 50 -10.91 -7.25 -5.98
CA GLU A 50 -12.09 -6.58 -6.55
C GLU A 50 -13.21 -6.42 -5.51
N GLY A 51 -12.85 -6.09 -4.27
CA GLY A 51 -13.80 -5.95 -3.15
C GLY A 51 -14.37 -7.26 -2.60
N ASN A 52 -13.83 -8.41 -2.97
CA ASN A 52 -14.17 -9.70 -2.37
C ASN A 52 -13.52 -9.86 -0.99
N VAL A 53 -14.25 -9.49 0.05
CA VAL A 53 -13.80 -9.55 1.46
C VAL A 53 -13.33 -10.95 1.88
N THR A 54 -13.93 -12.02 1.36
CA THR A 54 -13.53 -13.39 1.72
C THR A 54 -12.15 -13.71 1.17
N GLN A 55 -11.89 -13.36 -0.10
CA GLN A 55 -10.57 -13.54 -0.71
C GLN A 55 -9.55 -12.59 -0.10
N ALA A 56 -9.95 -11.35 0.21
CA ALA A 56 -9.12 -10.37 0.89
C ALA A 56 -8.62 -10.86 2.24
N ALA A 57 -9.53 -11.39 3.08
CA ALA A 57 -9.19 -11.96 4.38
C ALA A 57 -8.26 -13.18 4.24
N ARG A 58 -8.49 -14.03 3.23
CA ARG A 58 -7.62 -15.18 2.93
C ARG A 58 -6.22 -14.73 2.50
N LEU A 59 -6.12 -13.71 1.66
CA LEU A 59 -4.84 -13.14 1.21
C LEU A 59 -4.08 -12.49 2.37
N ALA A 60 -4.81 -11.81 3.27
CA ALA A 60 -4.29 -11.25 4.51
C ALA A 60 -4.02 -12.29 5.61
N ARG A 61 -4.27 -13.59 5.35
CA ARG A 61 -4.16 -14.70 6.32
C ARG A 61 -4.86 -14.42 7.64
N ARG A 62 -6.03 -13.77 7.57
CA ARG A 62 -6.84 -13.37 8.73
C ARG A 62 -8.23 -13.98 8.65
N ASN A 63 -8.85 -14.18 9.81
CA ASN A 63 -10.25 -14.56 9.89
C ASN A 63 -11.14 -13.45 9.32
N ARG A 64 -12.21 -13.81 8.60
CA ARG A 64 -13.17 -12.84 8.02
C ARG A 64 -13.69 -11.85 9.07
N THR A 65 -14.04 -12.33 10.27
CA THR A 65 -14.55 -11.49 11.36
C THR A 65 -13.52 -10.44 11.80
N GLU A 66 -12.26 -10.84 11.94
CA GLU A 66 -11.17 -9.91 12.27
C GLU A 66 -10.93 -8.91 11.15
N PHE A 67 -11.06 -9.36 9.90
CA PHE A 67 -10.93 -8.48 8.74
C PHE A 67 -12.02 -7.39 8.73
N TYR A 68 -13.29 -7.73 9.02
CA TYR A 68 -14.36 -6.74 9.16
C TYR A 68 -14.12 -5.76 10.32
N LYS A 69 -13.58 -6.22 11.46
CA LYS A 69 -13.22 -5.31 12.57
C LYS A 69 -12.18 -4.27 12.15
N VAL A 70 -11.16 -4.71 11.42
CA VAL A 70 -10.09 -3.85 10.93
C VAL A 70 -10.60 -2.89 9.85
N LEU A 71 -11.48 -3.34 8.94
CA LEU A 71 -12.15 -2.47 7.98
C LEU A 71 -12.98 -1.38 8.65
N ASN A 72 -13.83 -1.75 9.61
CA ASN A 72 -14.70 -0.81 10.33
C ASN A 72 -13.89 0.23 11.12
N ARG A 73 -12.75 -0.17 11.71
CA ARG A 73 -11.85 0.76 12.40
C ARG A 73 -11.33 1.86 11.46
N HIS A 74 -11.04 1.50 10.21
CA HIS A 74 -10.53 2.40 9.18
C HIS A 74 -11.63 2.99 8.28
N GLN A 75 -12.91 2.73 8.60
CA GLN A 75 -14.08 3.15 7.81
C GLN A 75 -13.93 2.80 6.32
N LEU A 76 -13.32 1.66 6.03
CA LEU A 76 -13.10 1.19 4.68
C LEU A 76 -14.24 0.30 4.26
N GLU A 77 -14.93 0.74 3.21
CA GLU A 77 -16.12 0.06 2.72
C GLU A 77 -15.82 -0.80 1.49
N PRO A 78 -15.89 -2.14 1.60
CA PRO A 78 -15.46 -3.04 0.54
C PRO A 78 -16.21 -2.88 -0.78
N TRP A 79 -17.47 -2.42 -0.73
CA TRP A 79 -18.29 -2.25 -1.93
C TRP A 79 -17.75 -1.19 -2.88
N ILE A 80 -16.99 -0.20 -2.38
CA ILE A 80 -16.41 0.86 -3.21
C ILE A 80 -15.36 0.27 -4.17
N PHE A 81 -14.74 -0.85 -3.80
CA PHE A 81 -13.71 -1.51 -4.60
C PHE A 81 -14.26 -2.53 -5.60
N ARG A 82 -15.55 -2.88 -5.49
CA ARG A 82 -16.24 -3.69 -6.49
C ARG A 82 -16.51 -2.82 -7.71
N HIS A 83 -15.69 -2.97 -8.74
CA HIS A 83 -16.00 -2.45 -10.07
C HIS A 83 -16.91 -3.48 -10.74
N ASN A 84 -18.11 -3.06 -11.14
CA ASN A 84 -19.13 -3.88 -11.76
C ASN A 84 -18.83 -4.11 -13.24
#